data_AF-A0A0M0GK96-F1
#
_entry.id   AF-A0A0M0GK96-F1
#
_cell.length_a   1.000
_cell.length_b   1.000
_cell.length_c   1.000
_cell.angle_alpha   90.00
_cell.angle_beta   90.00
_cell.angle_gamma   90.00
#
_symmetry.space_group_name_H-M   'P 1'
#
loop_
_entity.id
_entity.type
_entity.pdbx_description
1 polymer ?
#
loop_
_entity_poly.entity_id
_entity_poly.type
_entity_poly.pdbx_seq_one_letter_code
_entity_poly.pdbx_strand_id
1 'polypeptide(L)' 'MKMYTKTVCPKCMVAKSFFDNNDILYEAINLDQNESARDELVSKGFMAAPIVEFEGKYYTNMNEFQELVDQLS' A
#
# COMPACT_ATOMS: atom_id res chain seq x y z
N MET A 1 9.31 0.19 3.43
CA MET A 1 7.98 0.57 2.92
C MET A 1 7.02 -0.59 3.12
N LYS A 2 5.79 -0.34 3.55
CA LYS A 2 4.77 -1.38 3.72
C LYS A 2 3.62 -1.13 2.74
N MET A 3 3.17 -2.17 2.05
CA MET A 3 1.98 -2.12 1.20
C MET A 3 0.90 -3.00 1.79
N TYR A 4 -0.17 -2.39 2.25
CA TYR A 4 -1.33 -3.07 2.78
C TYR A 4 -2.28 -3.44 1.64
N THR A 5 -2.63 -4.72 1.59
CA THR A 5 -3.34 -5.36 0.48
C THR A 5 -4.45 -6.28 0.99
N LYS A 6 -5.28 -6.78 0.09
CA LYS A 6 -6.31 -7.79 0.38
C LYS A 6 -6.20 -8.93 -0.63
N THR A 7 -6.69 -10.09 -0.26
CA THR A 7 -6.62 -11.35 -1.03
C THR A 7 -7.29 -11.21 -2.39
N VAL A 8 -8.46 -10.57 -2.46
CA VAL A 8 -9.19 -10.32 -3.71
C VAL A 8 -9.27 -8.82 -3.95
N CYS A 9 -8.24 -8.26 -4.60
CA CYS A 9 -8.13 -6.82 -4.81
C CYS A 9 -7.41 -6.50 -6.12
N PRO A 10 -8.15 -6.28 -7.24
CA PRO A 10 -7.56 -5.92 -8.53
C PRO A 10 -6.69 -4.65 -8.47
N LYS A 11 -7.11 -3.64 -7.71
CA LYS A 11 -6.32 -2.41 -7.50
C LYS A 11 -4.99 -2.68 -6.80
N CYS A 12 -4.96 -3.64 -5.87
CA CYS A 12 -3.74 -4.02 -5.18
C CYS A 12 -2.76 -4.72 -6.13
N MET A 13 -3.26 -5.50 -7.11
CA MET A 13 -2.39 -6.10 -8.14
C MET A 13 -1.75 -5.02 -9.02
N VAL A 14 -2.51 -4.00 -9.42
CA VAL A 14 -1.99 -2.87 -10.19
C VAL A 14 -0.93 -2.10 -9.40
N ALA A 15 -1.20 -1.80 -8.13
CA ALA A 15 -0.22 -1.13 -7.28
C ALA A 15 1.06 -1.96 -7.11
N LYS A 16 0.96 -3.26 -6.78
CA LYS A 16 2.13 -4.15 -6.68
C LYS A 16 2.98 -4.11 -7.95
N SER A 17 2.35 -4.33 -9.11
CA SER A 17 3.05 -4.30 -10.40
C SER A 17 3.69 -2.94 -10.68
N PHE A 18 3.06 -1.84 -10.29
CA PHE A 18 3.63 -0.51 -10.44
C PHE A 18 4.92 -0.34 -9.63
N PHE A 19 4.92 -0.72 -8.36
CA PHE A 19 6.13 -0.64 -7.52
C PHE A 19 7.20 -1.65 -7.96
N ASP A 20 6.82 -2.87 -8.33
CA ASP A 20 7.73 -3.90 -8.84
C ASP A 20 8.44 -3.46 -10.13
N ASN A 21 7.71 -2.84 -11.06
CA ASN A 21 8.27 -2.36 -12.33
C ASN A 21 9.21 -1.15 -12.17
N ASN A 22 9.16 -0.47 -11.02
CA ASN A 22 10.07 0.62 -10.67
C ASN A 22 11.16 0.16 -9.69
N ASP A 23 11.35 -1.17 -9.53
CA ASP A 23 12.35 -1.77 -8.64
C ASP A 23 12.25 -1.31 -7.17
N ILE A 24 11.06 -0.89 -6.73
CA ILE A 24 10.85 -0.42 -5.36
C ILE A 24 10.52 -1.59 -4.43
N LEU A 25 11.34 -1.77 -3.41
CA LEU A 25 11.14 -2.82 -2.40
C LEU A 25 10.05 -2.43 -1.38
N TYR A 26 9.12 -3.34 -1.13
CA TYR A 26 8.10 -3.22 -0.09
C TYR A 26 7.76 -4.54 0.59
N GLU A 27 7.26 -4.43 1.81
CA GLU A 27 6.65 -5.54 2.54
C GLU A 27 5.14 -5.56 2.24
N ALA A 28 4.64 -6.64 1.65
CA ALA A 28 3.22 -6.81 1.40
C ALA A 28 2.50 -7.38 2.63
N ILE A 29 1.60 -6.61 3.23
CA ILE A 29 0.81 -7.01 4.39
C ILE A 29 -0.62 -7.30 3.93
N ASN A 30 -1.09 -8.54 4.10
CA ASN A 30 -2.47 -8.92 3.76
C ASN A 30 -3.40 -8.63 4.94
N LEU A 31 -4.31 -7.67 4.76
CA LEU A 31 -5.27 -7.24 5.78
C LEU A 31 -6.35 -8.28 6.08
N ASP A 32 -6.58 -9.25 5.18
CA ASP A 32 -7.52 -10.35 5.44
C ASP A 32 -6.91 -11.40 6.39
N GLN A 33 -5.58 -11.40 6.54
CA GLN A 33 -4.85 -12.34 7.39
C GLN A 33 -4.22 -11.66 8.61
N ASN A 34 -4.33 -10.33 8.71
CA ASN A 34 -3.74 -9.54 9.77
C ASN A 34 -4.77 -8.53 10.31
N GLU A 35 -5.61 -9.00 11.23
CA GLU A 35 -6.67 -8.19 11.86
C GLU A 35 -6.10 -6.98 12.59
N SER A 36 -4.95 -7.13 13.28
CA SER A 36 -4.31 -6.01 13.98
C SER A 36 -3.90 -4.88 13.04
N ALA A 37 -3.30 -5.20 11.89
CA ALA A 37 -2.93 -4.20 10.89
C ALA A 37 -4.17 -3.55 10.25
N ARG A 38 -5.23 -4.34 10.03
CA ARG A 38 -6.51 -3.84 9.53
C ARG A 38 -7.13 -2.84 10.50
N ASP A 39 -7.19 -3.17 11.78
CA ASP A 39 -7.82 -2.33 12.80
C ASP A 39 -7.02 -1.04 13.03
N GLU A 40 -5.69 -1.11 12.97
CA GLU A 40 -4.83 0.08 13.00
C GLU A 40 -5.18 1.05 11.87
N LEU A 41 -5.24 0.55 10.63
CA LEU A 41 -5.56 1.37 9.46
C LEU A 41 -6.97 1.95 9.50
N VAL A 42 -7.95 1.16 9.96
CA VAL A 42 -9.33 1.63 10.14
C VAL A 42 -9.39 2.74 11.19
N SER A 43 -8.66 2.61 12.31
CA SER A 43 -8.59 3.67 13.33
C SER A 43 -7.96 4.97 12.81
N LYS A 44 -7.07 4.85 11.81
CA LYS A 44 -6.47 5.99 11.09
C LYS A 44 -7.36 6.54 9.97
N GLY A 45 -8.54 5.96 9.74
CA GLY A 45 -9.52 6.41 8.75
C GLY A 45 -9.41 5.75 7.38
N PHE A 46 -8.52 4.77 7.21
CA PHE A 46 -8.39 4.05 5.95
C PHE A 46 -9.37 2.89 5.85
N MET A 47 -10.19 2.91 4.80
CA MET A 47 -11.27 1.92 4.61
C MET A 47 -11.04 0.97 3.43
N ALA A 48 -10.10 1.29 2.54
CA ALA A 48 -9.86 0.55 1.30
C ALA A 48 -8.36 0.36 1.03
N ALA A 49 -8.02 -0.80 0.47
CA ALA A 49 -6.70 -1.11 -0.06
C ALA A 49 -6.67 -0.84 -1.58
N PRO A 50 -5.49 -0.62 -2.20
CA PRO A 50 -4.14 -0.64 -1.60
C PRO A 50 -3.82 0.63 -0.80
N ILE A 51 -3.04 0.47 0.28
CA ILE A 51 -2.46 1.59 1.04
C ILE A 51 -0.96 1.32 1.15
N VAL A 52 -0.13 2.33 0.93
CA VAL A 52 1.32 2.26 1.12
C VAL A 52 1.70 3.16 2.28
N GLU A 53 2.52 2.65 3.19
CA GLU A 53 3.13 3.40 4.27
C GLU A 53 4.63 3.52 4.05
N PHE A 54 5.12 4.76 4.07
CA PHE A 54 6.52 5.11 3.97
C PHE A 54 6.83 6.29 4.90
N GLU A 55 7.81 6.13 5.80
CA GLU A 55 8.23 7.17 6.75
C GLU A 55 7.08 7.82 7.56
N GLY A 56 6.10 7.00 7.97
CA GLY A 56 4.93 7.47 8.73
C GLY A 56 3.87 8.22 7.92
N LYS A 57 4.07 8.37 6.59
CA LYS A 57 3.07 8.87 5.65
C LYS A 57 2.34 7.72 4.98
N TYR A 58 1.11 7.99 4.57
CA TYR A 58 0.22 7.03 3.93
C TYR A 58 -0.19 7.53 2.55
N TYR A 59 -0.16 6.61 1.59
CA TYR A 59 -0.47 6.82 0.18
C TYR A 59 -1.54 5.81 -0.22
N THR A 60 -2.55 6.21 -0.99
CA THR A 60 -3.83 5.49 -1.13
C THR A 60 -4.34 5.42 -2.57
N ASN A 61 -3.73 6.16 -3.50
CA ASN A 61 -4.13 6.20 -4.89
C ASN A 61 -2.92 6.23 -5.83
N MET A 62 -3.17 6.02 -7.13
CA MET A 62 -2.09 5.90 -8.12
C MET A 62 -1.27 7.18 -8.28
N ASN A 63 -1.88 8.37 -8.13
CA ASN A 63 -1.14 9.62 -8.24
C ASN A 63 -0.16 9.77 -7.06
N GLU A 64 -0.64 9.49 -5.85
CA GLU A 64 0.19 9.44 -4.64
C GLU A 64 1.31 8.38 -4.74
N PHE A 65 1.03 7.23 -5.36
CA PHE A 65 2.06 6.21 -5.61
C PHE A 65 3.11 6.69 -6.62
N GLN A 66 2.71 7.39 -7.67
CA GLN A 66 3.64 7.98 -8.62
C GLN A 66 4.53 9.02 -7.95
N GLU A 67 3.95 9.94 -7.18
CA GLU A 67 4.70 10.93 -6.41
C GLU A 67 5.70 10.28 -5.44
N LEU A 68 5.30 9.18 -4.78
CA LEU A 68 6.20 8.43 -3.91
C LEU A 68 7.35 7.77 -4.68
N VAL A 69 7.09 7.17 -5.84
CA VAL A 69 8.14 6.57 -6.68
C VAL A 69 9.10 7.63 -7.20
N ASP A 70 8.57 8.79 -7.61
CA ASP A 70 9.38 9.93 -8.07
C ASP A 70 10.27 10.48 -6.95
N GLN A 71 9.87 10.34 -5.67
CA GLN A 71 10.68 10.70 -4.50
C GLN A 71 11.78 9.69 -4.17
N LEU A 72 11.63 8.44 -4.60
CA LEU A 72 12.54 7.33 -4.28
C LEU A 72 13.54 7.03 -5.42
N SER A 73 13.28 7.56 -6.61
CA SER A 73 14.14 7.45 -7.81
C SER A 73 15.25 8.50 -7.81
#